data_AF-A0A3G0WZC3-F1
#
_entry.id   AF-A0A3G0WZC3-F1
#
_cell.length_a   1.000
_cell.length_b   1.000
_cell.length_c   1.000
_cell.angle_alpha   90.00
_cell.angle_beta   90.00
_cell.angle_gamma   90.00
#
_symmetry.space_group_name_H-M   'P 1'
#
loop_
_entity.id
_entity.type
_entity.pdbx_description
1 polymer ?
#
loop_
_entity_poly.entity_id
_entity_poly.type
_entity_poly.pdbx_seq_one_letter_code
_entity_poly.pdbx_strand_id
1 'polypeptide(L)'
;MSVSLILGFFIFIVFSFFFIFGNFLNLLIIMENINILMLLSCNVFLNDYYFVFLGILVLMTIEVSLGLVIVCQLWSTNSLSDIFIL
;
A
#
# COMPACT_ATOMS: atom_id res chain seq x y z
N MET A 1 5.64 22.04 0.51
CA MET A 1 5.86 20.75 -0.18
C MET A 1 6.17 19.60 0.77
N SER A 2 7.02 19.77 1.77
CA SER A 2 7.28 18.70 2.77
C SER A 2 6.06 18.36 3.62
N VAL A 3 5.36 19.37 4.15
CA VAL A 3 4.18 19.16 5.03
C VAL A 3 3.02 18.48 4.27
N SER A 4 2.81 18.81 3.01
CA SER A 4 1.77 18.19 2.17
C SER A 4 2.06 16.72 1.86
N LEU A 5 3.33 16.37 1.65
CA LEU A 5 3.76 14.97 1.47
C LEU A 5 3.55 14.17 2.77
N ILE A 6 3.91 14.74 3.92
CA ILE A 6 3.73 14.10 5.23
C ILE A 6 2.24 13.89 5.54
N LEU A 7 1.39 14.87 5.25
CA LEU A 7 -0.07 14.72 5.39
C LEU A 7 -0.60 13.64 4.43
N GLY A 8 -0.09 13.58 3.20
CA GLY A 8 -0.45 12.55 2.23
C GLY A 8 -0.13 11.15 2.73
N PHE A 9 1.10 10.92 3.22
CA PHE A 9 1.49 9.65 3.83
C PHE A 9 0.66 9.30 5.07
N PHE A 10 0.37 10.29 5.93
CA PHE A 10 -0.43 10.08 7.14
C PHE A 10 -1.87 9.67 6.82
N ILE A 11 -2.50 10.34 5.84
CA ILE A 11 -3.84 10.00 5.36
C ILE A 11 -3.85 8.61 4.73
N PHE A 12 -2.80 8.25 3.98
CA PHE A 12 -2.64 6.93 3.38
C PHE A 12 -2.61 5.84 4.44
N ILE A 13 -1.73 5.98 5.43
CA ILE A 13 -1.59 5.04 6.55
C ILE A 13 -2.91 4.88 7.29
N VAL A 14 -3.61 5.99 7.55
CA VAL A 14 -4.92 5.96 8.22
C VAL A 14 -5.96 5.23 7.35
N PHE A 15 -5.98 5.44 6.03
CA PHE A 15 -6.86 4.72 5.11
C PHE A 15 -6.55 3.22 5.06
N SER A 16 -5.28 2.82 5.08
CA SER A 16 -4.86 1.41 5.18
C SER A 16 -5.40 0.75 6.45
N PHE A 17 -5.43 1.49 7.57
CA PHE A 17 -5.97 1.03 8.84
C PHE A 17 -7.51 0.90 8.86
N PHE A 18 -8.24 1.73 8.11
CA PHE A 18 -9.71 1.65 8.06
C PHE A 18 -10.22 0.44 7.28
N PHE A 19 -9.39 -0.15 6.44
CA PHE A 19 -9.81 -1.21 5.55
C PHE A 19 -9.57 -2.64 6.08
N ILE A 20 -9.27 -2.83 7.36
CA ILE A 20 -9.16 -4.17 7.97
C ILE A 20 -10.45 -5.03 7.88
N PHE A 21 -11.57 -4.52 7.34
CA PHE A 21 -12.82 -5.27 7.13
C PHE A 21 -13.07 -5.61 5.64
N GLY A 22 -12.57 -6.75 5.15
CA GLY A 22 -12.92 -7.29 3.81
C GLY A 22 -11.92 -8.29 3.21
N ASN A 23 -12.12 -8.66 1.93
CA ASN A 23 -11.14 -9.45 1.15
C ASN A 23 -9.84 -8.66 1.00
N PHE A 24 -8.84 -8.98 1.82
CA PHE A 24 -7.54 -8.28 1.88
C PHE A 24 -6.85 -8.10 0.51
N LEU A 25 -7.06 -9.00 -0.44
CA LEU A 25 -6.54 -8.92 -1.80
C LEU A 25 -7.15 -7.78 -2.62
N ASN A 26 -8.48 -7.60 -2.57
CA ASN A 26 -9.16 -6.47 -3.25
C ASN A 26 -8.65 -5.13 -2.73
N LEU A 27 -8.25 -5.13 -1.47
CA LEU A 27 -7.74 -3.99 -0.76
C LEU A 27 -6.35 -3.58 -1.20
N LEU A 28 -5.44 -4.54 -1.32
CA LEU A 28 -4.12 -4.30 -1.89
C LEU A 28 -4.22 -3.73 -3.30
N ILE A 29 -5.16 -4.24 -4.11
CA ILE A 29 -5.42 -3.74 -5.46
C ILE A 29 -5.90 -2.28 -5.44
N ILE A 30 -6.83 -1.92 -4.55
CA ILE A 30 -7.30 -0.54 -4.42
C ILE A 30 -6.15 0.38 -3.99
N MET A 31 -5.36 -0.04 -3.00
CA MET A 31 -4.20 0.71 -2.49
C MET A 31 -3.15 0.95 -3.58
N GLU A 32 -2.83 -0.07 -4.36
CA GLU A 32 -1.87 0.04 -5.47
C GLU A 32 -2.36 1.04 -6.55
N ASN A 33 -3.65 0.99 -6.90
CA ASN A 33 -4.23 1.93 -7.85
C ASN A 33 -4.18 3.39 -7.35
N ILE A 34 -4.41 3.62 -6.05
CA ILE A 34 -4.27 4.95 -5.46
C ILE A 34 -2.79 5.39 -5.44
N ASN A 35 -1.85 4.49 -5.19
CA ASN A 35 -0.41 4.78 -5.26
C ASN A 35 0.02 5.23 -6.65
N ILE A 36 -0.52 4.61 -7.70
CA ILE A 36 -0.27 5.01 -9.10
C ILE A 36 -0.84 6.40 -9.39
N LEU A 37 -2.08 6.69 -8.95
CA LEU A 37 -2.69 8.02 -9.07
C LEU A 37 -1.86 9.10 -8.35
N MET A 38 -1.36 8.79 -7.16
CA MET A 38 -0.52 9.69 -6.39
C MET A 38 0.82 9.96 -7.11
N LEU A 39 1.47 8.93 -7.64
CA LEU A 39 2.68 9.06 -8.45
C LEU A 39 2.43 9.93 -9.70
N LEU A 40 1.35 9.69 -10.44
CA LEU A 40 0.99 10.50 -11.60
C LEU A 40 0.81 11.98 -11.23
N SER A 41 0.10 12.26 -10.13
CA SER A 41 -0.04 13.64 -9.65
C SER A 41 1.32 14.24 -9.27
N CYS A 42 2.19 13.50 -8.59
CA CYS A 42 3.52 13.96 -8.22
C CYS A 42 4.37 14.32 -9.45
N ASN A 43 4.36 13.51 -10.50
CA ASN A 43 5.14 13.78 -11.71
C ASN A 43 4.71 15.09 -12.40
N VAL A 44 3.41 15.41 -12.38
CA VAL A 44 2.90 16.68 -12.95
C VAL A 44 3.37 17.91 -12.16
N PHE A 45 3.57 17.79 -10.83
CA PHE A 45 3.93 18.92 -9.97
C PHE A 45 5.43 19.01 -9.61
N LEU A 46 6.20 17.93 -9.74
CA LEU A 46 7.58 17.80 -9.26
C LEU A 46 8.59 17.64 -10.41
N ASN A 47 8.42 18.39 -11.50
CA ASN A 47 9.28 18.28 -12.70
C ASN A 47 10.78 18.27 -12.42
N ASP A 48 11.25 18.95 -11.36
CA ASP A 48 12.69 19.04 -11.03
C ASP A 48 13.14 18.08 -9.91
N TYR A 49 12.22 17.38 -9.24
CA TYR A 49 12.51 16.54 -8.06
C TYR A 49 12.41 15.04 -8.36
N TYR A 50 13.07 14.59 -9.42
CA TYR A 50 13.11 13.19 -9.85
C TYR A 50 13.51 12.22 -8.73
N PHE A 51 14.49 12.59 -7.90
CA PHE A 51 14.95 11.74 -6.79
C PHE A 51 13.87 11.54 -5.71
N VAL A 52 13.05 12.57 -5.46
CA VAL A 52 11.94 12.48 -4.49
C VAL A 52 10.83 11.60 -5.06
N PHE A 53 10.50 11.76 -6.35
CA PHE A 53 9.56 10.89 -7.04
C PHE A 53 9.98 9.41 -6.97
N LEU A 54 11.26 9.13 -7.21
CA LEU A 54 11.81 7.79 -7.19
C LEU A 54 11.81 7.20 -5.76
N GLY A 55 12.11 8.01 -4.75
CA GLY A 55 12.01 7.59 -3.34
C GLY A 55 10.58 7.26 -2.92
N ILE A 56 9.59 8.06 -3.35
CA ILE A 56 8.17 7.80 -3.10
C ILE A 56 7.75 6.50 -3.79
N LEU A 57 8.17 6.29 -5.03
CA LEU A 57 7.87 5.06 -5.78
C LEU A 57 8.38 3.82 -5.04
N VAL A 58 9.61 3.83 -4.53
CA VAL A 58 10.18 2.71 -3.78
C VAL A 58 9.42 2.46 -2.47
N LEU A 59 9.01 3.51 -1.76
CA LEU A 59 8.21 3.35 -0.54
C LEU A 59 6.85 2.71 -0.83
N MET A 60 6.17 3.15 -1.90
CA MET A 60 4.87 2.60 -2.30
C MET A 60 4.95 1.12 -2.72
N THR A 61 6.04 0.70 -3.38
CA THR A 61 6.21 -0.72 -3.75
C THR A 61 6.51 -1.60 -2.54
N ILE A 62 7.27 -1.09 -1.56
CA ILE A 62 7.52 -1.79 -0.29
C ILE A 62 6.20 -2.02 0.45
N GLU A 63 5.34 -1.00 0.54
CA GLU A 63 4.02 -1.11 1.20
C GLU A 63 3.17 -2.24 0.61
N VAL A 64 3.01 -2.26 -0.71
CA VAL A 64 2.21 -3.30 -1.40
C VAL A 64 2.83 -4.69 -1.19
N SER A 65 4.16 -4.81 -1.26
CA SER A 65 4.85 -6.09 -1.03
C SER A 65 4.67 -6.62 0.39
N LEU A 66 4.72 -5.76 1.41
CA LEU A 66 4.48 -6.13 2.80
C LEU A 66 3.03 -6.58 3.00
N GLY A 67 2.08 -5.85 2.42
CA GLY A 67 0.68 -6.23 2.45
C GLY A 67 0.42 -7.59 1.81
N LEU A 68 1.09 -7.90 0.69
CA LEU A 68 1.00 -9.19 0.02
C LEU A 68 1.57 -10.34 0.87
N VAL A 69 2.71 -10.11 1.54
CA VAL A 69 3.30 -11.09 2.47
C VAL A 69 2.34 -11.41 3.62
N ILE A 70 1.69 -10.38 4.19
CA ILE A 70 0.70 -10.58 5.27
C ILE A 70 -0.48 -11.41 4.76
N VAL A 71 -0.98 -11.14 3.54
CA VAL A 71 -2.07 -11.93 2.94
C VAL A 71 -1.65 -13.37 2.71
N CYS A 72 -0.44 -13.62 2.19
CA CYS A 72 0.08 -14.97 2.03
C CYS A 72 0.19 -15.71 3.36
N GLN A 73 0.64 -15.03 4.42
CA GLN A 73 0.71 -15.62 5.76
C GLN A 73 -0.68 -15.94 6.30
N LEU A 74 -1.64 -15.02 6.23
CA LEU A 74 -3.03 -15.23 6.66
C LEU A 74 -3.68 -16.40 5.90
N TRP A 75 -3.41 -16.49 4.59
CA TRP A 75 -3.92 -17.60 3.80
C TRP A 75 -3.28 -18.94 4.20
N SER A 76 -1.97 -18.95 4.49
CA SER A 76 -1.28 -20.15 4.98
C SER A 76 -1.73 -20.59 6.38
N THR A 77 -2.08 -19.66 7.27
CA THR A 77 -2.58 -19.99 8.61
C THR A 77 -4.03 -20.47 8.57
N ASN A 78 -4.87 -19.89 7.71
CA ASN A 78 -6.24 -20.35 7.53
C ASN A 78 -6.30 -21.71 6.82
N SER A 79 -5.42 -21.96 5.83
CA SER A 79 -5.32 -23.29 5.24
C SER A 79 -4.78 -24.33 6.23
N LEU A 80 -3.90 -23.94 7.16
CA LEU A 80 -3.47 -24.80 8.26
C LEU A 80 -4.61 -25.10 9.25
N SER A 81 -5.47 -24.13 9.60
CA SER A 81 -6.61 -24.40 10.48
C SER A 81 -7.62 -25.37 9.88
N ASP A 82 -7.75 -25.41 8.55
CA ASP A 82 -8.61 -26.38 7.87
C ASP A 82 -7.99 -27.80 7.84
N ILE A 83 -6.65 -27.93 7.88
CA ILE A 83 -5.95 -29.23 7.88
C ILE A 83 -5.99 -29.92 9.26
N PHE A 84 -6.01 -29.17 10.36
CA PHE A 84 -6.00 -29.73 11.72
C PHE A 84 -7.38 -30.22 12.24
N ILE A 85 -8.44 -30.16 11.43
CA ILE A 85 -9.80 -30.59 11.78
C ILE A 85 -10.17 -31.96 11.17
N LEU A 86 -9.24 -32.62 10.45
CA LEU A 86 -9.38 -34.00 9.95
C LEU A 86 -8.72 -35.01 10.90
#